data_AF-A0A0B6YCE2-F1
#
_entry.id   AF-A0A0B6YCE2-F1
#
_cell.length_a   1.000
_cell.length_b   1.000
_cell.length_c   1.000
_cell.angle_alpha   90.00
_cell.angle_beta   90.00
_cell.angle_gamma   90.00
#
_symmetry.space_group_name_H-M   'P 1'
#
loop_
_entity.id
_entity.type
_entity.pdbx_description
1 polymer ?
#
loop_
_entity_poly.entity_id
_entity_poly.type
_entity_poly.pdbx_seq_one_letter_code
_entity_poly.pdbx_strand_id
1 'polypeptide(L)' 'YSSHEEAKKARQRDKELTKLLNKQHREDLKRLKLLLLGTGESGKSTITKQMKIIHINGYSLAERLEKIADIIRN' A
#
# COMPACT_ATOMS: atom_id res chain seq x y z
N TYR A 1 -43.12 -11.92 2.04
CA TYR A 1 -42.34 -11.70 0.80
C TYR A 1 -41.10 -10.82 0.99
N SER A 2 -41.14 -9.67 1.69
CA SER A 2 -39.97 -8.77 1.90
C SER A 2 -38.72 -9.45 2.51
N SER A 3 -38.91 -10.25 3.57
CA SER A 3 -37.82 -10.91 4.31
C SER A 3 -36.99 -11.89 3.45
N HIS A 4 -37.60 -12.54 2.45
CA HIS A 4 -36.91 -13.52 1.61
C HIS A 4 -35.97 -12.85 0.60
N GLU A 5 -36.35 -11.67 0.09
CA GLU A 5 -35.51 -10.83 -0.78
C GLU A 5 -34.36 -10.18 0.00
N GLU A 6 -34.63 -9.72 1.22
CA GLU A 6 -33.59 -9.18 2.12
C GLU A 6 -32.55 -10.25 2.48
N ALA A 7 -32.99 -11.47 2.80
CA ALA A 7 -32.09 -12.60 3.06
C ALA A 7 -31.23 -12.96 1.83
N LYS A 8 -31.81 -12.91 0.62
CA LYS A 8 -31.09 -13.15 -0.64
C LYS A 8 -30.05 -12.06 -0.90
N LYS A 9 -30.40 -10.78 -0.69
CA LYS A 9 -29.47 -9.64 -0.79
C LYS A 9 -28.35 -9.72 0.25
N ALA A 10 -28.66 -10.13 1.48
CA ALA A 10 -27.65 -10.33 2.52
C ALA A 10 -26.65 -11.42 2.14
N ARG A 11 -27.13 -12.58 1.67
CA ARG A 11 -26.27 -13.67 1.18
C ARG A 11 -25.41 -13.25 -0.02
N GLN A 12 -25.95 -12.44 -0.94
CA GLN A 12 -25.20 -11.95 -2.08
C GLN A 12 -24.05 -11.03 -1.64
N ARG A 13 -24.32 -10.09 -0.72
CA ARG A 13 -23.29 -9.22 -0.14
C ARG A 13 -22.21 -10.01 0.59
N ASP A 14 -22.60 -11.00 1.38
CA ASP A 14 -21.66 -11.87 2.10
C ASP A 14 -20.74 -12.66 1.15
N LYS A 15 -21.32 -13.19 0.07
CA LYS A 15 -20.57 -13.87 -1.00
C LYS A 15 -19.59 -12.94 -1.70
N GLU A 16 -19.98 -11.70 -1.96
CA GLU A 16 -19.11 -10.68 -2.57
C GLU A 16 -17.97 -10.28 -1.63
N LEU A 17 -18.27 -10.08 -0.35
CA LEU A 17 -17.26 -9.78 0.67
C LEU A 17 -16.24 -10.92 0.79
N THR A 18 -16.70 -12.16 0.87
CA THR A 18 -15.80 -13.33 0.94
C THR A 18 -14.90 -13.43 -0.29
N LYS A 19 -15.43 -13.15 -1.50
CA LYS A 19 -14.63 -13.09 -2.73
C LYS A 19 -13.56 -12.00 -2.68
N LEU A 20 -13.90 -10.82 -2.16
CA LEU A 20 -12.96 -9.71 -2.00
C LEU A 20 -11.84 -10.07 -1.02
N LEU A 21 -12.19 -10.60 0.15
CA LEU A 21 -11.24 -11.04 1.18
C LEU A 21 -10.27 -12.09 0.63
N ASN A 22 -10.79 -13.09 -0.08
CA ASN A 22 -9.95 -14.13 -0.70
C ASN A 22 -9.03 -13.57 -1.81
N LYS A 23 -9.49 -12.55 -2.56
CA LYS A 23 -8.66 -11.86 -3.54
C LYS A 23 -7.51 -11.12 -2.85
N GLN A 24 -7.80 -10.33 -1.83
CA GLN A 24 -6.80 -9.57 -1.07
C GLN A 24 -5.79 -10.50 -0.39
N HIS A 25 -6.26 -11.58 0.23
CA HIS A 25 -5.38 -12.58 0.85
C HIS A 25 -4.38 -13.18 -0.15
N ARG A 26 -4.83 -13.52 -1.36
CA ARG A 26 -3.94 -14.02 -2.42
C ARG A 26 -2.96 -12.97 -2.92
N GLU A 27 -3.35 -11.70 -2.98
CA GLU A 27 -2.44 -10.61 -3.34
C GLU A 27 -1.39 -10.42 -2.24
N ASP A 28 -1.77 -10.50 -0.97
CA ASP A 28 -0.85 -10.37 0.16
C ASP A 28 0.15 -11.51 0.26
N LEU A 29 -0.26 -12.74 -0.04
CA LEU A 29 0.66 -13.89 -0.12
C LEU A 29 1.72 -13.72 -1.22
N LYS A 30 1.42 -12.95 -2.27
CA LYS A 30 2.37 -12.64 -3.34
C LYS A 30 3.28 -11.46 -3.00
N ARG A 31 2.97 -10.67 -1.96
CA ARG A 31 3.79 -9.51 -1.57
C ARG A 31 4.99 -9.98 -0.76
N LEU A 32 6.20 -9.65 -1.25
CA LEU A 32 7.43 -9.83 -0.49
C LEU A 32 7.57 -8.69 0.54
N LYS A 33 7.65 -9.04 1.84
CA LYS A 33 7.90 -8.08 2.92
C LYS A 33 9.39 -8.11 3.28
N LEU A 34 10.06 -6.97 3.10
CA LEU A 34 11.49 -6.81 3.38
C LEU A 34 11.69 -5.91 4.61
N LEU A 35 12.57 -6.34 5.52
CA LEU A 35 12.98 -5.56 6.68
C LEU A 35 14.42 -5.08 6.48
N LEU A 36 14.62 -3.76 6.48
CA LEU A 36 15.95 -3.15 6.41
C LEU A 36 16.43 -2.78 7.81
N LEU A 37 17.54 -3.38 8.26
CA LEU A 37 18.16 -3.15 9.56
C LEU A 37 19.48 -2.41 9.42
N GLY A 38 19.87 -1.67 10.46
CA GLY A 38 21.12 -0.92 10.52
C GLY A 38 21.08 0.20 11.55
N THR A 39 22.23 0.72 11.94
CA THR A 39 22.39 1.82 12.89
C THR A 39 21.82 3.15 12.36
N GLY A 40 21.79 4.20 13.18
CA GLY A 40 21.48 5.56 12.70
C GLY A 40 22.32 5.93 11.48
N GLU A 41 21.73 6.69 10.54
CA GLU A 41 22.41 7.23 9.35
C GLU A 41 23.02 6.21 8.36
N SER A 42 22.82 4.91 8.57
CA SER A 42 23.34 3.84 7.71
C SER A 42 22.74 3.77 6.29
N GLY A 43 22.01 4.80 5.84
CA GLY A 43 21.47 4.87 4.48
C GLY A 43 20.19 4.05 4.19
N LYS A 44 19.54 3.45 5.20
CA LYS A 44 18.28 2.69 5.00
C LYS A 44 17.21 3.48 4.24
N SER A 45 17.01 4.74 4.61
CA SER A 45 16.07 5.63 3.92
C SER A 45 16.48 5.90 2.48
N THR A 46 17.78 5.95 2.18
CA THR A 46 18.30 6.11 0.81
C THR A 46 17.93 4.91 -0.06
N ILE A 47 18.06 3.69 0.46
CA ILE A 47 17.66 2.46 -0.26
C ILE A 47 16.17 2.50 -0.60
N THR A 48 15.30 2.81 0.36
CA THR A 48 13.86 2.91 0.12
C THR A 48 13.52 4.00 -0.90
N LYS A 49 14.21 5.16 -0.85
CA LYS A 49 14.03 6.23 -1.84
C LYS A 49 14.42 5.78 -3.26
N GLN A 50 15.53 5.06 -3.40
CA GLN A 50 15.97 4.51 -4.69
C GLN A 50 14.98 3.48 -5.25
N MET A 51 14.45 2.60 -4.40
CA MET A 51 13.41 1.65 -4.82
C MET A 51 12.18 2.36 -5.41
N LYS A 52 11.77 3.50 -4.83
CA LYS A 52 10.68 4.31 -5.37
C LYS A 52 11.03 4.94 -6.73
N ILE A 53 12.25 5.45 -6.89
CA ILE A 53 12.73 6.03 -8.15
C ILE A 53 12.74 4.99 -9.28
N ILE A 54 13.26 3.80 -9.01
CA ILE A 54 13.48 2.78 -10.04
C ILE A 54 12.19 2.00 -10.35
N HIS A 55 11.36 1.72 -9.34
CA HIS A 55 10.25 0.76 -9.48
C HIS A 55 8.84 1.36 -9.29
N ILE A 56 8.70 2.60 -8.82
CA ILE A 56 7.40 3.19 -8.44
C ILE A 56 7.24 4.62 -9.01
N ASN A 57 7.59 4.81 -10.29
CA ASN A 57 7.43 6.08 -11.02
C ASN A 57 8.03 7.33 -10.35
N GLY A 58 8.98 7.15 -9.42
CA GLY A 58 9.65 8.23 -8.71
C GLY A 58 8.72 9.11 -7.86
N TYR A 59 9.11 10.38 -7.71
CA TYR A 59 8.41 11.37 -6.91
C TYR A 59 7.64 12.36 -7.78
N SER A 60 6.40 12.65 -7.38
CA SER A 60 5.57 13.69 -7.98
C SER A 60 6.18 15.08 -7.76
N LEU A 61 5.73 16.06 -8.55
CA LEU A 61 6.18 17.44 -8.41
C LEU A 61 5.89 18.00 -7.01
N ALA A 62 4.69 17.74 -6.47
CA ALA A 62 4.29 18.18 -5.14
C ALA A 62 5.23 17.64 -4.05
N GLU A 63 5.56 16.35 -4.08
CA GLU A 63 6.50 15.73 -3.14
C GLU A 63 7.91 16.34 -3.23
N ARG A 64 8.37 16.67 -4.44
CA ARG A 64 9.67 17.31 -4.64
C ARG A 64 9.68 18.72 -4.06
N LEU A 65 8.61 19.49 -4.28
CA LEU A 65 8.47 20.86 -3.77
C LEU A 65 8.44 20.87 -2.23
N GLU A 66 7.74 19.91 -1.62
CA GLU A 66 7.72 19.76 -0.15
C GLU A 66 9.14 19.57 0.42
N LYS A 67 10.01 18.85 -0.30
CA LYS A 67 11.40 18.60 0.14
C LYS A 67 12.36 19.74 -0.05
N ILE A 68 11.97 20.82 -0.73
CA ILE A 68 12.84 22.00 -0.87
C ILE A 68 13.16 22.61 0.50
N ALA A 69 12.17 22.71 1.40
CA ALA A 69 12.40 23.28 2.73
C ALA A 69 13.37 22.43 3.57
N ASP A 70 13.35 21.11 3.41
CA ASP A 70 14.31 20.21 4.07
C ASP A 70 15.71 20.38 3.50
N ILE A 71 15.84 20.57 2.18
CA ILE A 71 17.14 20.79 1.51
C ILE A 71 17.76 22.12 1.92
N ILE A 72 16.95 23.17 2.10
CA ILE A 72 17.45 24.51 2.50
C ILE A 72 17.89 24.54 3.97
N ARG A 73 17.27 23.71 4.83
CA ARG A 73 17.53 23.70 6.28
C ARG A 73 18.73 22.84 6.70
N ASN A 74 19.24 21.98 5.83
CA ASN A 74 20.43 21.16 6.07
C ASN A 74 21.65 21.80 5.41
#